data_AF-I4C9H4-F1
#
_entry.id   AF-I4C9H4-F1
#
_cell.length_a   1.000
_cell.length_b   1.000
_cell.length_c   1.000
_cell.angle_alpha   90.00
_cell.angle_beta   90.00
_cell.angle_gamma   90.00
#
_symmetry.space_group_name_H-M   'P 1'
#
loop_
_entity.id
_entity.type
_entity.pdbx_description
1 polymer ?
#
loop_
_entity_poly.entity_id
_entity_poly.type
_entity_poly.pdbx_seq_one_letter_code
_entity_poly.pdbx_strand_id
1 'polypeptide(L)'
;MVEATVKGQHATAAPSIIGDWIIIQTNGIGSKEKASSVVAVHQKDPKRMTTIFPFGELKSGEMSFAPPKPQTDPENSMVYSADVGMGKVAGITIDQTTGEILAQSDFFEPLTPNSLTTPGFGGRVYFPTEKGFIVLQVRQKAKLQQ
;
A
#
# COMPACT_ATOMS: atom_id res chain seq x y z
N MET A 1 4.51 15.62 17.67
CA MET A 1 3.74 15.28 16.46
C MET A 1 4.37 14.04 15.86
N VAL A 2 3.60 13.04 15.44
CA VAL A 2 4.13 11.89 14.69
C VAL A 2 3.86 12.19 13.21
N GLU A 3 4.90 12.14 12.39
CA GLU A 3 4.82 12.45 10.97
C GLU A 3 4.68 11.15 10.18
N ALA A 4 3.60 11.02 9.41
CA ALA A 4 3.40 9.87 8.52
C ALA A 4 4.28 9.96 7.25
N THR A 5 4.60 11.18 6.81
CA THR A 5 5.42 11.43 5.61
C THR A 5 6.90 11.57 5.98
N VAL A 6 7.79 11.09 5.12
CA VAL A 6 9.22 11.44 5.17
C VAL A 6 9.54 12.59 4.21
N LYS A 7 10.74 13.19 4.33
CA LYS A 7 11.20 14.25 3.42
C LYS A 7 11.07 13.81 1.95
N GLY A 8 10.46 14.67 1.14
CA GLY A 8 10.19 14.42 -0.28
C GLY A 8 8.85 13.72 -0.54
N GLN A 9 8.12 13.27 0.48
CA GLN A 9 6.73 12.85 0.33
C GLN A 9 5.77 14.01 0.57
N HIS A 10 4.58 13.91 -0.02
CA HIS A 10 3.53 14.91 0.10
C HIS A 10 2.23 14.28 0.66
N ALA A 11 1.16 15.08 0.72
CA ALA A 11 -0.10 14.79 1.42
C ALA A 11 -0.56 13.32 1.30
N THR A 12 -1.09 12.78 2.40
CA THR A 12 -1.55 11.39 2.43
C THR A 12 -2.92 11.20 1.77
N ALA A 13 -3.19 10.00 1.29
CA ALA A 13 -4.53 9.56 0.88
C ALA A 13 -5.41 9.22 2.09
N ALA A 14 -6.69 8.92 1.85
CA ALA A 14 -7.64 8.53 2.89
C ALA A 14 -7.19 7.25 3.64
N PRO A 15 -7.33 7.18 4.97
CA PRO A 15 -6.84 6.04 5.76
C PRO A 15 -7.78 4.84 5.71
N SER A 16 -7.24 3.64 5.87
CA SER A 16 -7.94 2.36 6.07
C SER A 16 -7.65 1.77 7.45
N ILE A 17 -8.36 0.70 7.82
CA ILE A 17 -8.20 0.04 9.13
C ILE A 17 -7.96 -1.46 8.90
N ILE A 18 -7.04 -2.02 9.68
CA ILE A 18 -6.82 -3.47 9.79
C ILE A 18 -6.45 -3.81 11.23
N GLY A 19 -7.31 -4.59 11.90
CA GLY A 19 -7.18 -4.81 13.34
C GLY A 19 -7.08 -3.48 14.10
N ASP A 20 -6.05 -3.37 14.95
CA ASP A 20 -5.73 -2.16 15.73
C ASP A 20 -4.89 -1.12 14.95
N TRP A 21 -4.70 -1.28 13.64
CA TRP A 21 -3.84 -0.41 12.81
C TRP A 21 -4.62 0.47 11.85
N ILE A 22 -4.25 1.75 11.80
CA ILE A 22 -4.64 2.73 10.79
C ILE A 22 -3.61 2.69 9.67
N ILE A 23 -4.05 2.44 8.45
CA ILE A 23 -3.21 2.30 7.26
C ILE A 23 -3.35 3.55 6.41
N ILE A 24 -2.24 4.22 6.16
CA ILE A 24 -2.18 5.47 5.41
C ILE A 24 -1.26 5.25 4.20
N GLN A 25 -1.63 5.80 3.05
CA GLN A 25 -0.74 5.87 1.90
C GLN A 25 -0.28 7.31 1.68
N THR A 26 1.00 7.53 1.43
CA THR A 26 1.57 8.87 1.18
C THR A 26 1.52 9.23 -0.32
N ASN A 27 1.80 10.49 -0.66
CA ASN A 27 1.84 11.00 -2.04
C ASN A 27 0.49 11.05 -2.77
N GLY A 28 -0.60 11.31 -2.06
CA GLY A 28 -1.93 11.58 -2.61
C GLY A 28 -1.99 12.78 -3.57
N ILE A 29 -1.10 13.77 -3.42
CA ILE A 29 -0.91 14.88 -4.38
C ILE A 29 0.32 14.74 -5.27
N GLY A 30 1.01 13.60 -5.15
CA GLY A 30 2.18 13.22 -5.94
C GLY A 30 3.50 13.82 -5.46
N SER A 31 4.61 13.18 -5.86
CA SER A 31 6.00 13.52 -5.55
C SER A 31 6.92 13.14 -6.72
N LYS A 32 7.93 13.97 -6.98
CA LYS A 32 9.06 13.64 -7.87
C LYS A 32 10.34 13.31 -7.12
N GLU A 33 10.30 13.32 -5.78
CA GLU A 33 11.48 13.16 -4.93
C GLU A 33 11.52 11.81 -4.23
N LYS A 34 10.37 11.26 -3.84
CA LYS A 34 10.29 10.00 -3.08
C LYS A 34 9.06 9.19 -3.48
N ALA A 35 9.21 7.87 -3.55
CA ALA A 35 8.10 6.95 -3.79
C ALA A 35 7.05 7.01 -2.67
N SER A 36 5.83 6.61 -2.98
CA SER A 36 4.78 6.45 -1.97
C SER A 36 5.13 5.33 -0.99
N SER A 37 4.60 5.46 0.21
CA SER A 37 4.73 4.49 1.30
C SER A 37 3.37 4.15 1.88
N VAL A 38 3.28 2.96 2.46
CA VAL A 38 2.22 2.58 3.38
C VAL A 38 2.72 2.79 4.79
N VAL A 39 1.99 3.54 5.59
CA VAL A 39 2.28 3.83 6.99
C VAL A 39 1.21 3.16 7.83
N ALA A 40 1.61 2.25 8.72
CA ALA A 40 0.72 1.64 9.70
C ALA A 40 0.92 2.33 11.04
N VAL A 41 -0.15 2.89 11.61
CA VAL A 41 -0.16 3.60 12.89
C VAL A 41 -1.11 2.89 13.86
N HIS A 42 -0.66 2.55 15.05
CA HIS A 42 -1.51 1.86 16.03
C HIS A 42 -2.57 2.81 16.62
N GLN A 43 -3.84 2.40 16.61
CA GLN A 43 -4.98 3.22 17.04
C GLN A 43 -4.87 3.73 18.48
N LYS A 44 -4.32 2.92 19.39
CA LYS A 44 -4.22 3.24 20.82
C LYS A 44 -2.89 3.93 21.20
N ASP A 45 -1.89 3.89 20.32
CA ASP A 45 -0.60 4.51 20.56
C ASP A 45 0.02 4.96 19.22
N PRO A 46 -0.19 6.21 18.81
CA PRO A 46 0.28 6.69 17.51
C PRO A 46 1.81 6.74 17.41
N LYS A 47 2.56 6.53 18.50
CA LYS A 47 4.02 6.37 18.45
C LYS A 47 4.43 4.99 17.94
N ARG A 48 3.56 3.99 18.04
CA ARG A 48 3.75 2.68 17.41
C ARG A 48 3.37 2.80 15.95
N MET A 49 4.38 3.04 15.13
CA MET A 49 4.25 3.28 13.70
C MET A 49 5.32 2.52 12.93
N THR A 50 4.95 2.00 11.76
CA THR A 50 5.91 1.47 10.78
C THR A 50 5.60 2.03 9.40
N THR A 51 6.65 2.19 8.59
CA THR A 51 6.57 2.74 7.24
C THR A 51 7.17 1.76 6.26
N ILE A 52 6.43 1.53 5.18
CA ILE A 52 6.68 0.49 4.19
C ILE A 52 6.77 1.17 2.82
N PHE A 53 7.84 0.94 2.07
CA PHE A 53 7.97 1.42 0.70
C PHE A 53 7.72 0.27 -0.27
N PRO A 54 6.46 -0.07 -0.60
CA PRO A 54 6.18 -1.26 -1.38
C PRO A 54 6.82 -1.21 -2.75
N PHE A 55 6.91 -0.02 -3.37
CA PHE A 55 7.41 0.15 -4.74
C PHE A 55 8.92 0.40 -4.84
N GLY A 56 9.63 0.37 -3.70
CA GLY A 56 11.05 0.69 -3.61
C GLY A 56 11.34 2.18 -3.79
N GLU A 57 12.46 2.50 -4.42
CA GLU A 57 12.88 3.87 -4.71
C GLU A 57 12.29 4.40 -6.02
N LEU A 58 12.10 5.72 -6.07
CA LEU A 58 11.67 6.41 -7.28
C LEU A 58 12.88 6.59 -8.22
N LYS A 59 12.76 6.18 -9.49
CA LYS A 59 13.85 6.39 -10.45
C LYS A 59 13.85 7.82 -10.98
N SER A 60 15.01 8.24 -11.50
CA SER A 60 15.13 9.55 -12.14
C SER A 60 14.11 9.71 -13.27
N GLY A 61 13.33 10.79 -13.23
CA GLY A 61 12.27 11.08 -14.20
C GLY A 61 10.92 10.42 -13.91
N GLU A 62 10.82 9.51 -12.94
CA GLU A 62 9.54 8.98 -12.48
C GLU A 62 8.83 9.98 -11.56
N MET A 63 7.51 9.82 -11.43
CA MET A 63 6.68 10.54 -10.46
C MET A 63 5.89 9.51 -9.66
N SER A 64 5.93 9.62 -8.34
CA SER A 64 4.95 8.95 -7.48
C SER A 64 3.67 9.76 -7.48
N PHE A 65 2.55 9.12 -7.72
CA PHE A 65 1.23 9.74 -7.58
C PHE A 65 0.27 8.68 -7.08
N ALA A 66 -0.11 8.79 -5.82
CA ALA A 66 -0.81 7.75 -5.09
C ALA A 66 -2.11 8.26 -4.46
N PRO A 67 -3.03 8.88 -5.24
CA PRO A 67 -4.35 9.27 -4.76
C PRO A 67 -5.25 8.11 -4.31
N PRO A 68 -5.09 6.82 -4.73
CA PRO A 68 -5.98 5.79 -4.26
C PRO A 68 -5.91 5.60 -2.74
N LYS A 69 -7.08 5.37 -2.14
CA LYS A 69 -7.17 4.89 -0.76
C LYS A 69 -6.60 3.46 -0.71
N PRO A 70 -5.59 3.17 0.13
CA PRO A 70 -5.11 1.79 0.29
C PRO A 70 -6.23 0.95 0.87
N GLN A 71 -6.53 -0.22 0.31
CA GLN A 71 -7.59 -1.09 0.83
C GLN A 71 -7.01 -2.13 1.80
N THR A 72 -7.84 -2.64 2.70
CA THR A 72 -7.46 -3.70 3.64
C THR A 72 -8.38 -4.91 3.53
N ASP A 73 -7.83 -6.08 3.85
CA ASP A 73 -8.53 -7.34 4.08
C ASP A 73 -8.09 -7.89 5.46
N PRO A 74 -8.84 -7.55 6.52
CA PRO A 74 -8.46 -7.89 7.88
C PRO A 74 -8.46 -9.38 8.19
N GLU A 75 -9.29 -10.18 7.53
CA GLU A 75 -9.34 -11.63 7.76
C GLU A 75 -8.07 -12.33 7.27
N ASN A 76 -7.41 -11.75 6.27
CA ASN A 76 -6.20 -12.30 5.65
C ASN A 76 -4.93 -11.51 6.01
N SER A 77 -5.03 -10.53 6.92
CA SER A 77 -3.93 -9.65 7.33
C SER A 77 -3.29 -8.88 6.17
N MET A 78 -4.11 -8.36 5.25
CA MET A 78 -3.62 -7.79 4.00
C MET A 78 -3.94 -6.31 3.79
N VAL A 79 -3.00 -5.62 3.16
CA VAL A 79 -3.08 -4.24 2.68
C VAL A 79 -2.80 -4.21 1.19
N TYR A 80 -3.54 -3.39 0.45
CA TYR A 80 -3.38 -3.22 -0.99
C TYR A 80 -3.05 -1.78 -1.31
N SER A 81 -1.90 -1.56 -1.93
CA SER A 81 -1.32 -0.26 -2.23
C SER A 81 -1.21 -0.06 -3.73
N ALA A 82 -1.48 1.15 -4.22
CA ALA A 82 -1.43 1.50 -5.62
C ALA A 82 -0.82 2.89 -5.83
N ASP A 83 0.14 2.99 -6.75
CA ASP A 83 0.75 4.24 -7.19
C ASP A 83 0.55 4.37 -8.69
N VAL A 84 -0.37 5.24 -9.11
CA VAL A 84 -0.69 5.46 -10.53
C VAL A 84 0.44 6.19 -11.26
N GLY A 85 1.24 6.99 -10.56
CA GLY A 85 2.39 7.66 -11.15
C GLY A 85 3.50 6.68 -11.51
N MET A 86 3.71 5.68 -10.65
CA MET A 86 4.66 4.59 -10.89
C MET A 86 4.07 3.43 -11.70
N GLY A 87 2.74 3.42 -11.93
CA GLY A 87 2.03 2.36 -12.66
C GLY A 87 1.91 1.03 -11.91
N LYS A 88 2.18 0.99 -10.60
CA LYS A 88 2.34 -0.25 -9.83
C LYS A 88 1.28 -0.44 -8.77
N VAL A 89 0.85 -1.68 -8.59
CA VAL A 89 0.06 -2.14 -7.44
C VAL A 89 0.82 -3.22 -6.69
N ALA A 90 0.67 -3.25 -5.36
CA ALA A 90 1.24 -4.27 -4.50
C ALA A 90 0.22 -4.73 -3.45
N GLY A 91 0.23 -6.02 -3.17
CA GLY A 91 -0.39 -6.59 -1.98
C GLY A 91 0.66 -6.85 -0.91
N ILE A 92 0.34 -6.50 0.34
CA ILE A 92 1.22 -6.55 1.49
C ILE A 92 0.51 -7.37 2.56
N THR A 93 1.17 -8.37 3.13
CA THR A 93 0.70 -9.04 4.35
C THR A 93 1.41 -8.42 5.54
N ILE A 94 0.67 -8.12 6.60
CA ILE A 94 1.22 -7.60 7.86
C ILE A 94 0.96 -8.56 9.02
N ASP A 95 1.76 -8.48 10.06
CA ASP A 95 1.42 -9.02 11.38
C ASP A 95 0.50 -8.02 12.09
N GLN A 96 -0.75 -8.39 12.38
CA GLN A 96 -1.68 -7.47 13.04
C GLN A 96 -1.37 -7.22 14.52
N THR A 97 -0.48 -8.00 15.14
CA THR A 97 0.00 -7.79 16.50
C THR A 97 1.06 -6.71 16.54
N THR A 98 2.04 -6.78 15.62
CA THR A 98 3.24 -5.92 15.62
C THR A 98 3.16 -4.76 14.61
N GLY A 99 2.35 -4.90 13.56
CA GLY A 99 2.25 -3.98 12.43
C GLY A 99 3.29 -4.25 11.33
N GLU A 100 4.20 -5.20 11.54
CA GLU A 100 5.32 -5.47 10.64
C GLU A 100 4.89 -6.17 9.34
N ILE A 101 5.67 -6.02 8.27
CA ILE A 101 5.46 -6.75 7.02
C ILE A 101 5.87 -8.21 7.19
N LEU A 102 4.99 -9.12 6.77
CA LEU A 102 5.29 -10.55 6.64
C LEU A 102 5.62 -10.94 5.20
N ALA A 103 4.94 -10.33 4.22
CA ALA A 103 5.16 -10.62 2.81
C ALA A 103 4.71 -9.45 1.91
N GLN A 104 5.24 -9.41 0.69
CA GLN A 104 4.81 -8.51 -0.36
C GLN A 104 4.69 -9.29 -1.67
N SER A 105 3.67 -9.00 -2.47
CA SER A 105 3.54 -9.52 -3.83
C SER A 105 4.59 -8.91 -4.77
N ASP A 106 4.79 -9.53 -5.92
CA ASP A 106 5.36 -8.84 -7.06
C ASP A 106 4.47 -7.65 -7.48
N PHE A 107 5.06 -6.73 -8.25
CA PHE A 107 4.30 -5.63 -8.84
C PHE A 107 3.49 -6.12 -10.03
N PHE A 108 2.33 -5.52 -10.21
CA PHE A 108 1.54 -5.73 -11.41
C PHE A 108 1.15 -4.41 -12.06
N GLU A 109 1.19 -4.43 -13.38
CA GLU A 109 0.75 -3.37 -14.28
C GLU A 109 -0.41 -3.91 -15.13
N PRO A 110 -1.29 -3.04 -15.68
CA PRO A 110 -1.33 -1.59 -15.51
C PRO A 110 -2.38 -1.12 -14.48
N LEU A 111 -2.10 -0.01 -13.79
CA LEU A 111 -3.12 0.79 -13.10
C LEU A 111 -3.85 1.70 -14.09
N THR A 112 -5.16 1.81 -13.95
CA THR A 112 -5.97 2.79 -14.67
C THR A 112 -6.12 4.08 -13.88
N PRO A 113 -5.98 5.26 -14.52
CA PRO A 113 -6.44 6.51 -13.94
C PRO A 113 -7.90 6.40 -13.49
N ASN A 114 -8.27 7.09 -12.41
CA ASN A 114 -9.60 7.07 -11.77
C ASN A 114 -9.95 5.81 -10.95
N SER A 115 -9.04 4.83 -10.83
CA SER A 115 -9.19 3.72 -9.88
C SER A 115 -8.80 4.12 -8.45
N LEU A 116 -9.64 4.95 -7.81
CA LEU A 116 -9.40 5.56 -6.50
C LEU A 116 -9.42 4.57 -5.32
N THR A 117 -9.89 3.35 -5.53
CA THR A 117 -9.88 2.28 -4.54
C THR A 117 -9.37 1.01 -5.20
N THR A 118 -8.59 0.21 -4.46
CA THR A 118 -8.12 -1.12 -4.89
C THR A 118 -8.88 -2.20 -4.12
N PRO A 119 -10.12 -2.56 -4.49
CA PRO A 119 -10.91 -3.49 -3.71
C PRO A 119 -10.15 -4.78 -3.42
N GLY A 120 -10.24 -5.25 -2.18
CA GLY A 120 -9.56 -6.45 -1.75
C GLY A 120 -10.36 -7.20 -0.71
N PHE A 121 -10.49 -8.51 -0.89
CA PHE A 121 -11.27 -9.41 -0.04
C PHE A 121 -10.94 -10.89 -0.34
N GLY A 122 -10.87 -11.71 0.70
CA GLY A 122 -10.61 -13.15 0.59
C GLY A 122 -9.21 -13.45 0.04
N GLY A 123 -8.21 -12.66 0.44
CA GLY A 123 -6.82 -12.77 0.01
C GLY A 123 -6.57 -12.34 -1.44
N ARG A 124 -7.50 -11.60 -2.03
CA ARG A 124 -7.45 -11.19 -3.45
C ARG A 124 -7.61 -9.68 -3.62
N VAL A 125 -6.93 -9.14 -4.62
CA VAL A 125 -7.20 -7.82 -5.23
C VAL A 125 -8.14 -7.98 -6.40
N TYR A 126 -9.07 -7.04 -6.54
CA TYR A 126 -9.99 -6.89 -7.64
C TYR A 126 -9.73 -5.55 -8.31
N PHE A 127 -9.27 -5.56 -9.56
CA PHE A 127 -8.82 -4.34 -10.22
C PHE A 127 -9.47 -4.16 -11.60
N PRO A 128 -10.32 -3.14 -11.79
CA PRO A 128 -10.85 -2.80 -13.10
C PRO A 128 -9.79 -2.08 -13.94
N THR A 129 -9.65 -2.52 -15.18
CA THR A 129 -8.82 -1.88 -16.20
C THR A 129 -9.69 -1.36 -17.33
N GLU A 130 -9.13 -0.51 -18.21
CA GLU A 130 -9.84 -0.07 -19.42
C GLU A 130 -10.17 -1.24 -20.36
N LYS A 131 -9.48 -2.37 -20.21
CA LYS A 131 -9.57 -3.54 -21.09
C LYS A 131 -10.29 -4.74 -20.45
N GLY A 132 -10.72 -4.65 -19.20
CA GLY A 132 -11.31 -5.78 -18.47
C GLY A 132 -11.09 -5.72 -16.96
N PHE A 133 -11.01 -6.88 -16.32
CA PHE A 133 -10.96 -7.01 -14.87
C PHE A 133 -9.90 -8.02 -14.45
N ILE A 134 -9.04 -7.62 -13.51
CA ILE A 134 -7.95 -8.42 -12.98
C ILE A 134 -8.33 -8.90 -11.57
N VAL A 135 -8.17 -10.20 -11.31
CA VAL A 135 -8.25 -10.78 -9.97
C VAL A 135 -6.89 -11.37 -9.63
N LEU A 136 -6.27 -10.90 -8.55
CA LEU A 136 -4.95 -11.34 -8.14
C LEU A 136 -4.99 -11.86 -6.72
N GLN A 137 -4.55 -13.10 -6.53
CA GLN A 137 -4.33 -13.67 -5.21
C GLN A 137 -2.89 -13.43 -4.79
N VAL A 138 -2.71 -12.77 -3.65
CA VAL A 138 -1.37 -12.59 -3.08
C VAL A 138 -0.99 -13.86 -2.35
N ARG A 139 0.15 -14.45 -2.71
CA ARG A 139 0.69 -15.59 -2.00
C ARG A 139 1.69 -15.11 -0.95
N GLN A 140 1.56 -15.62 0.27
CA GLN A 140 2.60 -15.42 1.27
C GLN A 140 3.90 -16.02 0.76
N LYS A 141 5.02 -15.31 0.99
CA LYS A 141 6.34 -15.86 0.73
C LYS A 141 6.50 -17.06 1.67
N ALA A 142 6.78 -18.25 1.12
CA ALA A 142 6.96 -19.44 1.94
C ALA A 142 8.00 -19.15 3.03
N LYS A 143 7.66 -19.41 4.31
CA LYS A 143 8.64 -19.34 5.39
C LYS A 143 9.77 -20.29 5.02
N LEU A 144 10.98 -19.77 4.85
CA LEU A 144 12.19 -20.60 4.83
C LEU A 144 12.17 -21.37 6.15
N GLN A 145 11.97 -22.69 6.08
CA GLN A 145 12.18 -23.56 7.23
C GLN A 145 13.67 -23.43 7.57
N GLN A 146 13.96 -22.95 8.78
CA GLN A 146 15.31 -22.92 9.34
C GLN A 146 15.77 -24.34 9.64
#